data_AF-A0A4P2Q1E8-F1
#
_entry.id   AF-A0A4P2Q1E8-F1
#
_cell.length_a   1.000
_cell.length_b   1.000
_cell.length_c   1.000
_cell.angle_alpha   90.00
_cell.angle_beta   90.00
_cell.angle_gamma   90.00
#
_symmetry.space_group_name_H-M   'P 1'
#
loop_
_entity.id
_entity.type
_entity.pdbx_description
1 polymer ?
#
loop_
_entity_poly.entity_id
_entity_poly.type
_entity_poly.pdbx_seq_one_letter_code
_entity_poly.pdbx_strand_id
1 'polypeptide(L)'
;MRSKTETVAGLRRMLNEMLAARERGESAPRLSRTQGYMDGYMRALLDSGQVTRQELLEIVAVERARVSGPATAEIHPASLSA
;
A
#
# COMPACT_ATOMS: atom_id res chain seq x y z
N MET A 1 -10.71 20.89 5.60
CA MET A 1 -10.72 19.41 5.68
C MET A 1 -10.48 18.87 4.28
N ARG A 2 -9.53 17.94 4.08
CA ARG A 2 -9.40 17.28 2.76
C ARG A 2 -10.63 16.41 2.50
N SER A 3 -11.07 16.37 1.25
CA SER A 3 -12.16 15.49 0.84
C SER A 3 -11.76 14.02 0.95
N LYS A 4 -12.72 13.11 1.16
CA LYS A 4 -12.49 11.65 1.12
C LYS A 4 -11.69 11.25 -0.12
N THR A 5 -12.05 11.82 -1.28
CA THR A 5 -11.42 11.56 -2.57
C THR A 5 -9.93 11.94 -2.58
N GLU A 6 -9.57 13.13 -2.08
CA GLU A 6 -8.16 13.57 -2.01
C GLU A 6 -7.34 12.70 -1.06
N THR A 7 -7.92 12.33 0.08
CA THR A 7 -7.25 11.48 1.08
C THR A 7 -7.02 10.08 0.51
N VAL A 8 -8.03 9.48 -0.13
CA VAL A 8 -7.89 8.16 -0.78
C VAL A 8 -6.90 8.20 -1.93
N ALA A 9 -6.89 9.26 -2.75
CA ALA A 9 -5.91 9.42 -3.82
C ALA A 9 -4.46 9.51 -3.27
N GLY A 10 -4.28 10.22 -2.15
CA GLY A 10 -3.01 10.27 -1.43
C GLY A 10 -2.56 8.89 -0.94
N LEU A 11 -3.46 8.15 -0.30
CA LEU A 11 -3.19 6.78 0.16
C LEU A 11 -2.74 5.86 -0.99
N ARG A 12 -3.44 5.90 -2.12
CA ARG A 12 -3.09 5.09 -3.31
C ARG A 12 -1.70 5.41 -3.84
N ARG A 13 -1.35 6.69 -3.93
CA ARG A 13 -0.02 7.11 -4.39
C ARG A 13 1.07 6.57 -3.47
N MET A 14 0.89 6.73 -2.16
CA MET A 14 1.83 6.20 -1.19
C MET A 14 1.95 4.68 -1.36
N LEU A 15 0.82 3.95 -1.43
CA LEU A 15 0.79 2.48 -1.56
C LEU A 15 1.61 2.03 -2.77
N ASN A 16 1.39 2.66 -3.92
CA ASN A 16 2.15 2.38 -5.13
C ASN A 16 3.66 2.61 -4.93
N GLU A 17 4.05 3.76 -4.36
CA GLU A 17 5.46 4.09 -4.14
C GLU A 17 6.16 3.07 -3.23
N MET A 18 5.53 2.69 -2.11
CA MET A 18 6.08 1.71 -1.18
C MET A 18 6.17 0.32 -1.80
N LEU A 19 5.09 -0.15 -2.42
CA LEU A 19 5.06 -1.48 -3.04
C LEU A 19 6.08 -1.58 -4.17
N ALA A 20 6.20 -0.55 -5.01
CA ALA A 20 7.18 -0.53 -6.08
C ALA A 20 8.62 -0.44 -5.53
N ALA A 21 8.86 0.32 -4.46
CA ALA A 21 10.16 0.36 -3.79
C ALA A 21 10.54 -1.01 -3.19
N ARG A 22 9.56 -1.74 -2.64
CA ARG A 22 9.75 -3.11 -2.14
C ARG A 22 10.13 -4.07 -3.28
N GLU A 23 9.44 -4.03 -4.41
CA GLU A 23 9.76 -4.88 -5.58
C GLU A 23 11.16 -4.58 -6.16
N ARG A 24 11.63 -3.32 -6.06
CA ARG A 24 12.99 -2.94 -6.48
C ARG A 24 14.10 -3.31 -5.49
N GLY A 25 13.76 -3.88 -4.33
CA GLY A 25 14.74 -4.19 -3.28
C GLY A 25 15.33 -2.95 -2.58
N GLU A 26 14.56 -1.87 -2.41
CA GLU A 26 15.04 -0.69 -1.66
C GLU A 26 15.35 -0.99 -0.18
N SER A 27 16.12 -0.12 0.46
CA SER A 27 16.63 -0.33 1.81
C SER A 27 15.51 -0.45 2.88
N ALA A 28 15.66 -1.45 3.76
CA ALA A 28 14.71 -1.74 4.82
C ALA A 28 14.36 -0.53 5.73
N PRO A 29 15.31 0.36 6.13
CA PRO A 29 14.97 1.52 6.97
C PRO A 29 14.10 2.56 6.27
N ARG A 30 14.19 2.69 4.94
CA ARG A 30 13.33 3.60 4.18
C ARG A 30 11.92 3.01 4.05
N LEU A 31 11.83 1.71 3.73
CA LEU A 31 10.55 1.00 3.65
C LEU A 31 9.80 1.03 4.98
N SER A 32 10.49 0.78 6.09
CA SER A 32 9.90 0.79 7.43
C SER A 32 9.27 2.14 7.80
N ARG A 33 9.95 3.25 7.52
CA ARG A 33 9.40 4.60 7.76
C ARG A 33 8.16 4.87 6.91
N THR A 34 8.23 4.57 5.61
CA THR A 34 7.09 4.75 4.71
C THR A 34 5.88 3.93 5.14
N GLN A 35 6.11 2.69 5.59
CA GLN A 35 5.06 1.81 6.11
C GLN A 35 4.41 2.40 7.36
N GLY A 36 5.19 2.88 8.33
CA GLY A 36 4.64 3.53 9.53
C GLY A 36 3.78 4.76 9.22
N TYR A 37 4.17 5.58 8.23
CA TYR A 37 3.34 6.71 7.78
C TYR A 37 2.03 6.25 7.14
N MET A 38 2.04 5.19 6.32
CA MET A 38 0.81 4.62 5.77
C MET A 38 -0.12 4.10 6.86
N ASP A 39 0.41 3.37 7.83
CA ASP A 39 -0.39 2.76 8.89
C ASP A 39 -1.13 3.85 9.68
N GLY A 40 -0.45 4.97 9.98
CA GLY A 40 -1.09 6.14 10.59
C GLY A 40 -2.15 6.78 9.69
N TYR A 41 -1.91 6.85 8.39
CA TYR A 41 -2.86 7.43 7.42
C TYR A 41 -4.13 6.58 7.27
N MET A 42 -3.96 5.27 7.16
CA MET A 42 -5.05 4.29 7.11
C MET A 42 -5.85 4.30 8.42
N ARG A 43 -5.16 4.42 9.56
CA ARG A 43 -5.80 4.54 10.87
C ARG A 43 -6.67 5.79 10.95
N ALA A 44 -6.15 6.95 10.55
CA ALA A 44 -6.90 8.21 10.55
C ALA A 44 -8.15 8.16 9.65
N LEU A 45 -8.04 7.49 8.51
CA LEU A 45 -9.15 7.27 7.57
C LEU A 45 -10.27 6.40 8.17
N LEU A 46 -9.91 5.38 8.95
CA LEU A 46 -10.87 4.54 9.68
C LEU A 46 -11.49 5.29 10.86
N ASP A 47 -10.67 5.94 11.68
CA ASP A 47 -11.11 6.64 12.89
C ASP A 47 -12.03 7.84 12.55
N SER A 48 -11.80 8.49 11.41
CA SER A 48 -12.67 9.57 10.91
C SER A 48 -13.95 9.08 10.21
N GLY A 49 -14.13 7.76 10.04
CA GLY A 49 -15.27 7.18 9.32
C GLY A 49 -15.31 7.52 7.83
N GLN A 50 -14.23 8.08 7.26
CA GLN A 50 -14.18 8.43 5.84
C GLN A 50 -14.18 7.18 4.94
N VAL A 51 -13.62 6.08 5.44
CA VAL A 51 -13.71 4.75 4.80
C VAL A 51 -13.98 3.69 5.84
N THR A 52 -14.74 2.69 5.43
CA THR A 52 -14.91 1.45 6.16
C THR A 52 -13.66 0.58 6.04
N ARG A 53 -13.53 -0.38 6.96
CA ARG A 53 -12.48 -1.40 6.89
C ARG A 53 -12.51 -2.18 5.56
N GLN A 54 -13.70 -2.47 5.03
CA GLN A 54 -13.86 -3.19 3.78
C GLN A 54 -13.37 -2.36 2.58
N GLU A 55 -13.79 -1.10 2.46
CA GLU A 55 -13.30 -0.19 1.41
C GLU A 55 -11.77 -0.05 1.47
N LEU A 56 -11.20 0.04 2.68
CA LEU A 56 -9.76 0.14 2.85
C LEU A 56 -9.03 -1.12 2.37
N LEU A 57 -9.54 -2.31 2.72
CA LEU A 57 -8.98 -3.58 2.24
C LEU A 57 -9.05 -3.70 0.72
N GLU A 58 -10.14 -3.26 0.11
CA GLU A 58 -10.28 -3.23 -1.35
C GLU A 58 -9.28 -2.28 -2.01
N ILE A 59 -9.06 -1.09 -1.44
CA ILE A 59 -8.05 -0.14 -1.92
C ILE A 59 -6.66 -0.80 -1.88
N VAL A 60 -6.29 -1.41 -0.75
CA VAL A 60 -4.99 -2.08 -0.60
C VAL A 60 -4.84 -3.26 -1.57
N ALA A 61 -5.88 -4.08 -1.72
CA ALA A 61 -5.87 -5.22 -2.63
C ALA A 61 -5.69 -4.79 -4.08
N VAL A 62 -6.39 -3.74 -4.51
CA VAL A 62 -6.27 -3.18 -5.87
C VAL A 62 -4.86 -2.65 -6.12
N GLU A 63 -4.30 -1.87 -5.19
CA GLU A 63 -2.94 -1.32 -5.38
C GLU A 63 -1.86 -2.42 -5.33
N ARG A 64 -2.00 -3.42 -4.45
CA ARG A 64 -1.13 -4.61 -4.45
C ARG A 64 -1.20 -5.35 -5.79
N ALA A 65 -2.40 -5.57 -6.31
CA ALA A 65 -2.58 -6.26 -7.59
C ALA A 65 -1.98 -5.49 -8.78
N ARG A 66 -2.02 -4.16 -8.74
CA ARG A 66 -1.38 -3.30 -9.77
C ARG A 66 0.13 -3.41 -9.77
N VAL A 67 0.76 -3.57 -8.60
CA VAL A 67 2.23 -3.57 -8.47
C VAL A 67 2.82 -4.97 -8.58
N SER A 68 2.28 -5.92 -7.81
CA SER A 68 2.84 -7.27 -7.68
C SER A 68 2.05 -8.33 -8.45
N GLY A 69 1.01 -7.94 -9.19
CA GLY A 69 0.11 -8.88 -9.87
C GLY A 69 -0.87 -9.57 -8.91
N PRO A 70 -1.66 -10.54 -9.41
CA PRO A 70 -2.65 -11.25 -8.60
C PRO A 70 -2.00 -11.96 -7.41
N ALA A 71 -2.76 -12.19 -6.34
CA ALA A 71 -2.27 -12.94 -5.18
C ALA A 71 -1.85 -14.39 -5.51
N THR A 72 -2.27 -14.89 -6.67
CA THR A 72 -1.96 -16.21 -7.21
C THR A 72 -0.89 -16.17 -8.30
N ALA A 73 -0.12 -15.09 -8.43
CA ALA A 73 0.94 -15.00 -9.42
C ALA A 73 2.02 -16.06 -9.17
N GLU A 74 2.54 -16.66 -10.24
CA GLU A 74 3.68 -17.56 -10.17
C GLU A 74 4.93 -16.81 -9.69
N ILE A 75 5.62 -17.37 -8.69
CA ILE A 75 6.90 -16.83 -8.22
C ILE A 75 8.00 -17.45 -9.07
N HIS A 76 8.73 -16.62 -9.82
CA HIS A 76 9.90 -17.10 -10.55
C HIS A 76 11.01 -17.53 -9.58
N PRO A 77 11.70 -18.66 -9.83
CA PRO A 77 12.70 -19.22 -8.92
C PRO A 77 13.83 -18.24 -8.54
N ALA A 78 14.18 -17.31 -9.44
CA ALA A 78 15.18 -16.28 -9.19
C ALA A 78 14.85 -15.37 -7.98
N SER A 79 13.55 -15.22 -7.66
CA SER A 79 13.05 -14.39 -6.57
C SER A 79 13.17 -15.04 -5.18
N LEU A 80 13.51 -16.33 -5.09
CA LEU A 80 13.64 -17.07 -3.83
C LEU A 80 15.07 -17.04 -3.24
N SER A 81 16.00 -16.35 -3.90
CA SER A 81 17.44 -16.39 -3.60
C SER A 81 17.94 -15.24 -2.71
N ALA A 82 17.04 -14.43 -2.13
CA ALA A 82 17.37 -13.23 -1.35
C ALA A 82 17.14 -13.41 0.16
#